data_AF-A0A7K6G7U2-F1
#
_entry.id   AF-A0A7K6G7U2-F1
#
_cell.length_a   1.000
_cell.length_b   1.000
_cell.length_c   1.000
_cell.angle_alpha   90.00
_cell.angle_beta   90.00
_cell.angle_gamma   90.00
#
_symmetry.space_group_name_H-M   'P 1'
#
loop_
_entity.id
_entity.type
_entity.pdbx_description
1 polymer ?
#
loop_
_entity_poly.entity_id
_entity_poly.type
_entity_poly.pdbx_seq_one_letter_code
_entity_poly.pdbx_strand_id
1 'polypeptide(L)'
;WPLPSMASVAQTLALLAMTTATALMDEVPMDMAPHSFDDQYQGCRDNMTAALPELKHSEFQQNSLFSQAWAQAVAEWQKRGSRVSPLLSSDQAIAIMVYTMPTSLYREFNAAVREAGRSGQHYWDNFHFKVLHFLLTDALATLRDTRGPSCHEVTQGVLSVRFEVQRGQKVRFGQFTSTSLSKMVSERYGTDTFFWMHTCHGVDIADFSFNPREQEVLIPPFETFEV
;
A
#
# COMPACT_ATOMS: atom_id res chain seq x y z
N TRP A 1 53.58 -19.25 -43.82
CA TRP A 1 52.23 -19.13 -43.24
C TRP A 1 52.18 -17.87 -42.40
N PRO A 2 51.55 -16.77 -42.86
CA PRO A 2 51.43 -15.57 -42.02
C PRO A 2 50.27 -15.74 -41.04
N LEU A 3 50.48 -15.33 -39.80
CA LEU A 3 49.45 -15.27 -38.75
C LEU A 3 48.45 -14.16 -39.09
N PRO A 4 47.13 -14.38 -38.86
CA PRO A 4 46.15 -13.33 -39.08
C PRO A 4 46.28 -12.22 -38.02
N SER A 5 46.10 -10.99 -38.51
CA SER A 5 46.11 -9.73 -37.78
C SER A 5 45.10 -9.71 -36.62
N MET A 6 45.56 -9.31 -35.44
CA MET A 6 44.77 -9.08 -34.21
C MET A 6 43.80 -7.88 -34.30
N ALA A 7 43.61 -7.26 -35.47
CA ALA A 7 42.75 -6.10 -35.64
C ALA A 7 41.25 -6.43 -35.80
N SER A 8 40.86 -7.69 -35.93
CA SER A 8 39.47 -8.08 -36.23
C SER A 8 38.61 -8.51 -35.03
N VAL A 9 39.16 -8.55 -33.81
CA VAL A 9 38.38 -9.00 -32.62
C VAL A 9 37.90 -7.81 -31.78
N ALA A 10 38.47 -6.62 -31.96
CA ALA A 10 38.07 -5.43 -31.22
C ALA A 10 36.79 -4.75 -31.74
N GLN A 11 36.40 -5.00 -33.00
CA GLN A 11 35.20 -4.39 -33.58
C GLN A 11 33.92 -5.21 -33.40
N THR A 12 34.01 -6.50 -33.07
CA THR A 12 32.84 -7.36 -32.80
C THR A 12 32.41 -7.40 -31.33
N LEU A 13 33.23 -6.87 -30.40
CA LEU A 13 32.88 -6.74 -28.98
C LEU A 13 32.28 -5.38 -28.61
N ALA A 14 32.38 -4.37 -29.49
CA ALA A 14 31.81 -3.04 -29.24
C ALA A 14 30.30 -2.95 -29.54
N LEU A 15 29.71 -3.91 -30.25
CA LEU A 15 28.26 -3.99 -30.48
C LEU A 15 27.49 -4.79 -29.41
N LEU A 16 28.17 -5.29 -28.37
CA LEU A 16 27.59 -6.22 -27.39
C LEU A 16 27.48 -5.67 -25.96
N ALA A 17 27.61 -4.36 -25.73
CA ALA A 17 27.51 -3.79 -24.38
C ALA A 17 26.85 -2.40 -24.29
N MET A 18 25.90 -2.08 -25.18
CA MET A 18 24.95 -0.99 -24.96
C MET A 18 23.53 -1.39 -25.36
N THR A 19 23.11 -2.60 -24.98
CA THR A 19 21.72 -2.78 -24.59
C THR A 19 21.59 -2.21 -23.17
N THR A 20 21.54 -0.88 -23.05
CA THR A 20 20.80 -0.31 -21.93
C THR A 20 19.40 -0.86 -22.11
N ALA A 21 19.05 -1.87 -21.31
CA ALA A 21 17.66 -2.17 -21.07
C ALA A 21 17.09 -0.87 -20.51
N THR A 22 16.51 -0.04 -21.37
CA THR A 22 15.57 0.99 -20.95
C THR A 22 14.52 0.22 -20.17
N ALA A 23 14.62 0.25 -18.85
CA ALA A 23 13.55 -0.24 -18.00
C ALA A 23 12.28 0.46 -18.51
N LEU A 24 11.32 -0.33 -18.97
CA LEU A 24 10.04 0.20 -19.41
C LEU A 24 9.44 0.92 -18.20
N MET A 25 9.24 2.23 -18.34
CA MET A 25 8.64 3.06 -17.31
C MET A 25 7.15 3.12 -17.61
N ASP A 26 6.33 2.67 -16.66
CA ASP A 26 4.88 2.67 -16.84
C ASP A 26 4.35 4.09 -16.67
N GLU A 27 3.58 4.58 -17.65
CA GLU A 27 2.88 5.85 -17.55
C GLU A 27 1.44 5.61 -17.10
N VAL A 28 1.07 6.19 -15.96
CA VAL A 28 -0.23 5.97 -15.32
C VAL A 28 -0.94 7.30 -15.09
N PRO A 29 -2.01 7.62 -15.83
CA PRO A 29 -2.81 8.81 -15.53
C PRO A 29 -3.53 8.63 -14.20
N MET A 30 -3.44 9.65 -13.34
CA MET A 30 -4.25 9.68 -12.11
C MET A 30 -5.64 10.22 -12.42
N ASP A 31 -6.64 9.69 -11.73
CA ASP A 31 -8.03 10.15 -11.78
C ASP A 31 -8.65 10.08 -10.37
N MET A 32 -9.99 10.09 -10.29
CA MET A 32 -10.73 9.98 -9.03
C MET A 32 -10.88 8.53 -8.53
N ALA A 33 -10.19 7.57 -9.15
CA ALA A 33 -10.24 6.13 -8.87
C ALA A 33 -11.67 5.57 -8.82
N PRO A 34 -12.48 5.69 -9.90
CA PRO A 34 -13.90 5.34 -9.90
C PRO A 34 -14.19 3.85 -9.69
N HIS A 35 -13.16 3.01 -9.76
CA HIS A 35 -13.25 1.56 -9.57
C HIS A 35 -12.75 1.10 -8.21
N SER A 36 -12.26 2.02 -7.37
CA SER A 36 -11.78 1.67 -6.04
C SER A 36 -12.91 1.31 -5.09
N PHE A 37 -12.64 0.35 -4.20
CA PHE A 37 -13.46 0.14 -3.02
C PHE A 37 -12.92 1.05 -1.91
N ASP A 38 -13.73 2.03 -1.52
CA ASP A 38 -13.31 3.16 -0.69
C ASP A 38 -14.21 3.37 0.53
N ASP A 39 -14.87 2.30 0.97
CA ASP A 39 -15.86 2.32 2.04
C ASP A 39 -15.25 2.85 3.35
N GLN A 40 -15.99 3.77 3.97
CA GLN A 40 -15.68 4.36 5.28
C GLN A 40 -16.41 3.65 6.43
N TYR A 41 -17.30 2.71 6.11
CA TYR A 41 -18.11 1.92 7.02
C TYR A 41 -19.00 2.75 7.96
N GLN A 42 -19.42 3.93 7.50
CA GLN A 42 -20.28 4.84 8.26
C GLN A 42 -21.65 4.18 8.50
N GLY A 43 -22.04 4.06 9.77
CA GLY A 43 -23.32 3.45 10.16
C GLY A 43 -23.37 1.92 10.10
N CYS A 44 -22.28 1.23 9.73
CA CYS A 44 -22.24 -0.23 9.67
C CYS A 44 -21.04 -0.86 10.42
N ARG A 45 -20.26 -0.07 11.17
CA ARG A 45 -19.12 -0.53 11.98
C ARG A 45 -19.43 -1.74 12.86
N ASP A 46 -20.54 -1.70 13.61
CA ASP A 46 -20.91 -2.77 14.53
C ASP A 46 -21.30 -4.06 13.78
N ASN A 47 -22.01 -3.91 12.65
CA ASN A 47 -22.37 -5.05 11.79
C ASN A 47 -21.13 -5.71 11.18
N MET A 48 -20.18 -4.91 10.69
CA MET A 48 -18.91 -5.41 10.16
C MET A 48 -18.08 -6.09 11.25
N THR A 49 -18.05 -5.52 12.46
CA THR A 49 -17.38 -6.13 13.61
C THR A 49 -18.00 -7.48 13.97
N ALA A 50 -19.33 -7.58 13.97
CA ALA A 50 -20.04 -8.84 14.23
C ALA A 50 -19.77 -9.91 13.14
N ALA A 51 -19.58 -9.49 11.89
CA ALA A 51 -19.31 -10.39 10.76
C ALA A 51 -17.84 -10.87 10.69
N LEU A 52 -16.92 -10.24 11.41
CA LEU A 52 -15.48 -10.54 11.35
C LEU A 52 -15.14 -12.04 11.50
N PRO A 53 -15.71 -12.82 12.44
CA PRO A 53 -15.33 -14.23 12.61
C PRO A 53 -15.62 -15.08 11.37
N GLU A 54 -16.79 -14.91 10.76
CA GLU A 54 -17.20 -15.66 9.57
C GLU A 54 -16.45 -15.20 8.31
N LEU A 55 -16.24 -13.88 8.17
CA LEU A 55 -15.44 -13.31 7.08
C LEU A 55 -13.99 -13.79 7.16
N LYS A 56 -13.37 -13.76 8.34
CA LYS A 56 -12.01 -14.28 8.53
C LYS A 56 -11.91 -15.75 8.14
N HIS A 57 -12.85 -16.57 8.60
CA HIS A 57 -12.86 -17.98 8.27
C HIS A 57 -12.94 -18.24 6.77
N SER A 58 -13.87 -17.57 6.08
CA SER A 58 -14.06 -17.74 4.63
C SER A 58 -12.91 -17.17 3.80
N GLU A 59 -12.42 -15.97 4.11
CA GLU A 59 -11.33 -15.33 3.36
C GLU A 59 -9.99 -16.05 3.57
N PHE A 60 -9.69 -16.57 4.76
CA PHE A 60 -8.45 -17.32 5.00
C PHE A 60 -8.40 -18.67 4.28
N GLN A 61 -9.55 -19.27 3.97
CA GLN A 61 -9.62 -20.48 3.15
C GLN A 61 -9.38 -20.18 1.66
N GLN A 62 -9.84 -19.02 1.19
CA GLN A 62 -9.76 -18.62 -0.22
C GLN A 62 -8.44 -17.91 -0.54
N ASN A 63 -7.81 -17.28 0.44
CA ASN A 63 -6.62 -16.46 0.28
C ASN A 63 -5.51 -16.93 1.24
N SER A 64 -4.72 -17.89 0.78
CA SER A 64 -3.65 -18.50 1.57
C SER A 64 -2.53 -17.50 1.90
N LEU A 65 -2.24 -16.55 1.01
CA LEU A 65 -1.29 -15.47 1.27
C LEU A 65 -1.75 -14.62 2.45
N PHE A 66 -3.02 -14.21 2.45
CA PHE A 66 -3.58 -13.42 3.54
C PHE A 66 -3.59 -14.17 4.87
N SER A 67 -4.02 -15.43 4.85
CA SER A 67 -4.00 -16.29 6.04
C SER A 67 -2.59 -16.44 6.64
N GLN A 68 -1.58 -16.68 5.80
CA GLN A 68 -0.19 -16.81 6.24
C GLN A 68 0.39 -15.50 6.78
N ALA A 69 0.17 -14.38 6.07
CA ALA A 69 0.62 -13.07 6.51
C ALA A 69 -0.03 -12.67 7.84
N TRP A 70 -1.31 -12.97 8.02
CA TRP A 70 -2.02 -12.75 9.28
C TRP A 70 -1.41 -13.56 10.43
N ALA A 71 -1.16 -14.85 10.23
CA ALA A 71 -0.54 -15.70 11.25
C ALA A 71 0.86 -15.21 11.64
N GLN A 72 1.66 -14.78 10.66
CA GLN A 72 2.99 -14.21 10.91
C GLN A 72 2.91 -12.89 11.70
N ALA A 73 1.98 -12.00 11.35
CA ALA A 73 1.76 -10.75 12.07
C ALA A 73 1.33 -11.00 13.52
N VAL A 74 0.43 -11.97 13.77
CA VAL A 74 0.03 -12.37 15.13
C VAL A 74 1.25 -12.82 15.93
N ALA A 75 2.09 -13.70 15.37
CA ALA A 75 3.28 -14.20 16.04
C ALA A 75 4.29 -13.08 16.35
N GLU A 76 4.53 -12.18 15.40
CA GLU A 76 5.45 -11.06 15.57
C GLU A 76 4.90 -10.04 16.60
N TRP A 77 3.60 -9.73 16.58
CA TRP A 77 2.96 -8.85 17.55
C TRP A 77 3.09 -9.40 18.98
N GLN A 78 2.81 -10.70 19.16
CA GLN A 78 2.95 -11.39 20.44
C GLN A 78 4.39 -11.38 20.94
N LYS A 79 5.35 -11.67 20.04
CA LYS A 79 6.79 -11.66 20.35
C LYS A 79 7.27 -10.29 20.80
N ARG A 80 6.76 -9.20 20.21
CA ARG A 80 7.11 -7.82 20.59
C ARG A 80 6.51 -7.40 21.94
N GLY A 81 5.41 -8.02 22.37
CA GLY A 81 4.66 -7.58 23.55
C GLY A 81 4.07 -6.16 23.39
N SER A 82 3.77 -5.77 22.15
CA SER A 82 3.29 -4.44 21.81
C SER A 82 1.92 -4.16 22.43
N ARG A 83 1.68 -2.89 22.80
CA ARG A 83 0.39 -2.45 23.36
C ARG A 83 -0.63 -2.24 22.25
N VAL A 84 -1.86 -2.66 22.50
CA VAL A 84 -2.98 -2.42 21.56
C VAL A 84 -3.48 -0.98 21.65
N SER A 85 -3.53 -0.40 22.85
CA SER A 85 -3.98 0.99 23.05
C SER A 85 -3.14 1.98 22.22
N PRO A 86 -3.76 2.98 21.56
CA PRO A 86 -5.17 3.38 21.66
C PRO A 86 -6.17 2.64 20.76
N LEU A 87 -5.77 1.59 20.03
CA LEU A 87 -6.72 0.78 19.25
C LEU A 87 -7.71 0.04 20.16
N LEU A 88 -8.87 -0.31 19.62
CA LEU A 88 -9.95 -1.00 20.35
C LEU A 88 -9.78 -2.52 20.39
N SER A 89 -9.01 -3.09 19.46
CA SER A 89 -8.81 -4.54 19.39
C SER A 89 -7.41 -4.91 18.90
N SER A 90 -6.96 -6.11 19.26
CA SER A 90 -5.73 -6.68 18.68
C SER A 90 -5.84 -6.82 17.17
N ASP A 91 -7.03 -7.10 16.65
CA ASP A 91 -7.26 -7.27 15.21
C ASP A 91 -6.94 -6.01 14.40
N GLN A 92 -7.25 -4.82 14.93
CA GLN A 92 -6.85 -3.55 14.33
C GLN A 92 -5.31 -3.42 14.27
N ALA A 93 -4.62 -3.75 15.37
CA ALA A 93 -3.17 -3.69 15.44
C ALA A 93 -2.52 -4.70 14.47
N ILE A 94 -3.05 -5.93 14.42
CA ILE A 94 -2.59 -6.96 13.50
C ILE A 94 -2.84 -6.55 12.05
N ALA A 95 -3.97 -5.92 11.72
CA ALA A 95 -4.23 -5.46 10.35
C ALA A 95 -3.17 -4.46 9.86
N ILE A 96 -2.77 -3.50 10.72
CA ILE A 96 -1.68 -2.57 10.41
C ILE A 96 -0.35 -3.32 10.24
N MET A 97 -0.03 -4.24 11.15
CA MET A 97 1.20 -5.02 11.05
C MET A 97 1.24 -5.85 9.76
N VAL A 98 0.13 -6.52 9.42
CA VAL A 98 -0.05 -7.30 8.20
C VAL A 98 0.21 -6.45 6.95
N TYR A 99 -0.31 -5.22 6.91
CA TYR A 99 -0.12 -4.30 5.79
C TYR A 99 1.33 -3.83 5.62
N THR A 100 2.03 -3.63 6.74
CA THR A 100 3.39 -3.03 6.75
C THR A 100 4.52 -4.06 6.78
N MET A 101 4.19 -5.35 6.89
CA MET A 101 5.17 -6.44 6.84
C MET A 101 5.79 -6.56 5.44
N PRO A 102 7.07 -6.98 5.33
CA PRO A 102 7.79 -7.13 4.06
C PRO A 102 7.35 -8.39 3.30
N THR A 103 6.06 -8.49 2.98
CA THR A 103 5.42 -9.55 2.20
C THR A 103 4.87 -8.97 0.89
N SER A 104 4.39 -9.81 -0.03
CA SER A 104 3.67 -9.33 -1.22
C SER A 104 2.24 -8.87 -0.92
N LEU A 105 1.71 -9.12 0.29
CA LEU A 105 0.30 -8.94 0.61
C LEU A 105 -0.19 -7.52 0.35
N TYR A 106 0.54 -6.49 0.79
CA TYR A 106 0.12 -5.10 0.60
C TYR A 106 -0.04 -4.74 -0.89
N ARG A 107 0.78 -5.33 -1.78
CA ARG A 107 0.67 -5.13 -3.23
C ARG A 107 -0.59 -5.76 -3.78
N GLU A 108 -0.88 -7.01 -3.42
CA GLU A 108 -2.08 -7.73 -3.87
C GLU A 108 -3.36 -7.12 -3.29
N PHE A 109 -3.33 -6.75 -2.01
CA PHE A 109 -4.39 -6.04 -1.34
C PHE A 109 -4.69 -4.71 -2.04
N ASN A 110 -3.69 -3.83 -2.21
CA ASN A 110 -3.89 -2.54 -2.86
C ASN A 110 -4.36 -2.70 -4.31
N ALA A 111 -3.90 -3.72 -5.04
CA ALA A 111 -4.40 -4.04 -6.38
C ALA A 111 -5.88 -4.44 -6.37
N ALA A 112 -6.28 -5.29 -5.44
CA ALA A 112 -7.68 -5.69 -5.29
C ALA A 112 -8.57 -4.50 -4.88
N VAL A 113 -8.09 -3.62 -4.00
CA VAL A 113 -8.82 -2.42 -3.56
C VAL A 113 -9.09 -1.46 -4.72
N ARG A 114 -8.12 -1.25 -5.63
CA ARG A 114 -8.29 -0.37 -6.81
C ARG A 114 -9.42 -0.82 -7.76
N GLU A 115 -9.84 -2.07 -7.68
CA GLU A 115 -10.69 -2.73 -8.67
C GLU A 115 -12.03 -3.20 -8.09
N ALA A 116 -12.10 -3.42 -6.78
CA ALA A 116 -13.25 -4.00 -6.10
C ALA A 116 -14.54 -3.16 -6.21
N GLY A 117 -14.44 -1.86 -6.43
CA GLY A 117 -15.56 -0.95 -6.66
C GLY A 117 -16.15 -0.99 -8.08
N ARG A 118 -15.58 -1.76 -9.02
CA ARG A 118 -16.09 -1.87 -10.40
C ARG A 118 -17.56 -2.26 -10.48
N SER A 119 -18.00 -3.20 -9.65
CA SER A 119 -19.40 -3.61 -9.51
C SER A 119 -19.59 -4.46 -8.26
N GLY A 120 -20.83 -4.59 -7.78
CA GLY A 120 -21.17 -5.48 -6.68
C GLY A 120 -20.77 -6.93 -6.97
N GLN A 121 -20.99 -7.43 -8.18
CA GLN A 121 -20.59 -8.80 -8.55
C GLN A 121 -19.07 -8.99 -8.48
N HIS A 122 -18.31 -8.03 -9.00
CA HIS A 122 -16.84 -8.09 -8.95
C HIS A 122 -16.32 -8.10 -7.50
N TYR A 123 -16.88 -7.25 -6.64
CA TYR A 123 -16.60 -7.23 -5.20
C TYR A 123 -16.88 -8.59 -4.54
N TRP A 124 -18.03 -9.18 -4.80
CA TRP A 124 -18.40 -10.48 -4.21
C TRP A 124 -17.47 -11.60 -4.65
N ASP A 125 -17.17 -11.67 -5.94
CA ASP A 125 -16.46 -12.80 -6.53
C ASP A 125 -14.94 -12.71 -6.37
N ASN A 126 -14.36 -11.51 -6.28
CA ASN A 126 -12.91 -11.33 -6.40
C ASN A 126 -12.25 -10.61 -5.21
N PHE A 127 -13.02 -9.89 -4.38
CA PHE A 127 -12.44 -9.13 -3.27
C PHE A 127 -12.37 -9.95 -1.98
N HIS A 128 -11.31 -10.75 -1.84
CA HIS A 128 -11.07 -11.60 -0.66
C HIS A 128 -10.18 -10.92 0.40
N PHE A 129 -10.41 -9.62 0.61
CA PHE A 129 -9.73 -8.77 1.59
C PHE A 129 -10.70 -7.89 2.39
N LYS A 130 -11.97 -8.29 2.52
CA LYS A 130 -13.02 -7.57 3.25
C LYS A 130 -12.62 -7.32 4.70
N VAL A 131 -12.03 -8.34 5.35
CA VAL A 131 -11.51 -8.23 6.73
C VAL A 131 -10.39 -7.20 6.83
N LEU A 132 -9.39 -7.29 5.94
CA LEU A 132 -8.23 -6.40 6.00
C LEU A 132 -8.63 -4.94 5.73
N HIS A 133 -9.47 -4.72 4.71
CA HIS A 133 -9.97 -3.39 4.38
C HIS A 133 -10.75 -2.78 5.53
N PHE A 134 -11.71 -3.52 6.10
CA PHE A 134 -12.49 -3.05 7.24
C PHE A 134 -11.61 -2.71 8.44
N LEU A 135 -10.72 -3.63 8.85
CA LEU A 135 -9.89 -3.42 10.03
C LEU A 135 -8.88 -2.28 9.85
N LEU A 136 -8.31 -2.09 8.66
CA LEU A 136 -7.44 -0.95 8.38
C LEU A 136 -8.22 0.37 8.45
N THR A 137 -9.35 0.48 7.75
CA THR A 137 -10.19 1.69 7.80
C THR A 137 -10.61 2.00 9.24
N ASP A 138 -11.06 0.99 9.99
CA ASP A 138 -11.52 1.14 11.36
C ASP A 138 -10.39 1.49 12.34
N ALA A 139 -9.19 0.94 12.12
CA ALA A 139 -8.00 1.28 12.90
C ALA A 139 -7.59 2.75 12.68
N LEU A 140 -7.53 3.21 11.42
CA LEU A 140 -7.21 4.61 11.12
C LEU A 140 -8.24 5.56 11.72
N ALA A 141 -9.53 5.26 11.60
CA ALA A 141 -10.60 6.04 12.24
C ALA A 141 -10.43 6.09 13.77
N THR A 142 -10.20 4.94 14.41
CA THR A 142 -9.99 4.84 15.86
C THR A 142 -8.80 5.67 16.34
N LEU A 143 -7.68 5.60 15.61
CA LEU A 143 -6.47 6.38 15.95
C LEU A 143 -6.72 7.89 15.81
N ARG A 144 -7.41 8.32 14.76
CA ARG A 144 -7.78 9.74 14.55
C ARG A 144 -8.72 10.24 15.65
N ASP A 145 -9.74 9.46 16.00
CA ASP A 145 -10.69 9.82 17.04
C ASP A 145 -9.99 9.93 18.41
N THR A 146 -9.04 9.04 18.68
CA THR A 146 -8.37 8.99 19.99
C THR A 146 -7.22 10.00 20.13
N ARG A 147 -6.45 10.23 19.06
CA ARG A 147 -5.32 11.17 19.05
C ARG A 147 -5.72 12.60 18.70
N GLY A 148 -6.93 12.78 18.15
CA GLY A 148 -7.42 14.01 17.56
C GLY A 148 -7.07 14.11 16.07
N PRO A 149 -7.88 14.83 15.28
CA PRO A 149 -7.60 15.03 13.86
C PRO A 149 -6.33 15.85 13.68
N SER A 150 -5.37 15.31 12.92
CA SER A 150 -4.14 15.99 12.51
C SER A 150 -3.97 15.90 11.00
N CYS A 151 -3.31 16.90 10.42
CA CYS A 151 -2.83 16.83 9.06
C CYS A 151 -1.31 16.66 9.07
N HIS A 152 -0.78 15.98 8.05
CA HIS A 152 0.62 15.62 7.93
C HIS A 152 1.17 16.05 6.55
N GLU A 153 2.39 16.57 6.54
CA GLU A 153 3.21 16.69 5.34
C GLU A 153 3.98 15.38 5.17
N VAL A 154 3.74 14.68 4.07
CA VAL A 154 4.27 13.33 3.85
C VAL A 154 4.79 13.16 2.44
N THR A 155 5.68 12.19 2.28
CA THR A 155 6.30 11.88 0.99
C THR A 155 6.15 10.41 0.62
N GLN A 156 6.08 10.12 -0.68
CA GLN A 156 6.09 8.76 -1.22
C GLN A 156 6.95 8.73 -2.48
N GLY A 157 7.96 7.86 -2.49
CA GLY A 157 8.79 7.60 -3.66
C GLY A 157 8.29 6.35 -4.37
N VAL A 158 8.22 6.40 -5.70
CA VAL A 158 7.80 5.28 -6.55
C VAL A 158 8.87 5.04 -7.61
N LEU A 159 9.24 3.77 -7.77
CA LEU A 159 10.17 3.30 -8.77
C LEU A 159 9.42 2.77 -10.01
N SER A 160 9.96 3.04 -11.19
CA SER A 160 9.53 2.52 -12.49
C SER A 160 8.10 2.90 -12.94
N VAL A 161 7.45 3.83 -12.25
CA VAL A 161 6.13 4.36 -12.63
C VAL A 161 6.18 5.88 -12.67
N ARG A 162 5.68 6.45 -13.76
CA ARG A 162 5.46 7.88 -13.95
C ARG A 162 3.97 8.17 -13.91
N PHE A 163 3.53 8.91 -12.90
CA PHE A 163 2.14 9.33 -12.82
C PHE A 163 1.88 10.60 -13.64
N GLU A 164 0.82 10.59 -14.45
CA GLU A 164 0.40 11.76 -15.22
C GLU A 164 -0.72 12.50 -14.49
N VAL A 165 -0.52 13.80 -14.29
CA VAL A 165 -1.44 14.69 -13.59
C VAL A 165 -1.48 16.06 -14.26
N GLN A 166 -2.57 16.79 -14.07
CA GLN A 166 -2.72 18.18 -14.47
C GLN A 166 -2.88 19.08 -13.24
N ARG A 167 -2.32 20.30 -13.29
CA ARG A 167 -2.50 21.28 -12.21
C ARG A 167 -3.98 21.60 -12.00
N GLY A 168 -4.43 21.60 -10.75
CA GLY A 168 -5.83 21.78 -10.36
C GLY A 168 -6.71 20.54 -10.58
N GLN A 169 -6.14 19.43 -11.03
CA GLN A 169 -6.87 18.16 -11.14
C GLN A 169 -7.15 17.61 -9.75
N LYS A 170 -8.38 17.10 -9.56
CA LYS A 170 -8.71 16.29 -8.39
C LYS A 170 -8.36 14.83 -8.65
N VAL A 171 -7.62 14.24 -7.73
CA VAL A 171 -7.16 12.86 -7.82
C VAL A 171 -7.37 12.12 -6.52
N ARG A 172 -7.49 10.80 -6.63
CA ARG A 172 -7.48 9.85 -5.52
C ARG A 172 -6.58 8.69 -5.86
N PHE A 173 -5.89 8.14 -4.86
CA PHE A 173 -5.11 6.92 -5.07
C PHE A 173 -6.01 5.68 -5.23
N GLY A 174 -7.21 5.68 -4.63
CA GLY A 174 -8.15 4.56 -4.73
C GLY A 174 -7.66 3.27 -4.06
N GLN A 175 -6.70 3.40 -3.15
CA GLN A 175 -6.12 2.33 -2.36
C GLN A 175 -5.54 2.92 -1.08
N PHE A 176 -5.20 2.07 -0.12
CA PHE A 176 -4.34 2.49 0.97
C PHE A 176 -2.98 2.88 0.43
N THR A 177 -2.48 4.03 0.88
CA THR A 177 -1.24 4.62 0.37
C THR A 177 -0.26 4.83 1.51
N SER A 178 0.81 4.01 1.53
CA SER A 178 1.94 4.18 2.43
C SER A 178 2.72 5.42 2.07
N THR A 179 2.89 6.32 3.04
CA THR A 179 3.72 7.51 2.94
C THR A 179 4.63 7.61 4.15
N SER A 180 5.64 8.48 4.11
CA SER A 180 6.54 8.68 5.24
C SER A 180 6.64 10.16 5.59
N LEU A 181 6.77 10.44 6.89
CA LEU A 181 7.21 11.75 7.39
C LEU A 181 8.68 12.04 7.03
N SER A 182 9.45 11.02 6.65
CA SER A 182 10.85 11.11 6.30
C SER A 182 11.05 10.98 4.79
N LYS A 183 11.42 12.10 4.16
CA LYS A 183 11.81 12.13 2.74
C LYS A 183 12.87 11.07 2.39
N MET A 184 13.86 10.90 3.27
CA MET A 184 14.94 9.92 3.08
C MET A 184 14.43 8.47 3.10
N VAL A 185 13.35 8.17 3.84
CA VAL A 185 12.72 6.86 3.77
C VAL A 185 12.04 6.69 2.42
N SER A 186 11.24 7.67 1.98
CA SER A 186 10.54 7.62 0.69
C SER A 186 11.48 7.48 -0.51
N GLU A 187 12.62 8.16 -0.52
CA GLU A 187 13.62 8.07 -1.60
C GLU A 187 14.19 6.65 -1.78
N ARG A 188 14.14 5.79 -0.75
CA ARG A 188 14.56 4.38 -0.86
C ARG A 188 13.58 3.53 -1.65
N TYR A 189 12.32 3.95 -1.78
CA TYR A 189 11.29 3.24 -2.54
C TYR A 189 11.24 3.68 -4.00
N GLY A 190 11.89 4.80 -4.34
CA GLY A 190 12.06 5.26 -5.71
C GLY A 190 12.08 6.78 -5.82
N THR A 191 12.52 7.26 -6.97
CA THR A 191 12.61 8.69 -7.30
C THR A 191 12.06 9.02 -8.69
N ASP A 192 11.48 8.03 -9.39
CA ASP A 192 10.97 8.23 -10.76
C ASP A 192 9.66 9.04 -10.72
N THR A 193 8.77 8.71 -9.79
CA THR A 193 7.75 9.65 -9.28
C THR A 193 7.99 9.87 -7.81
N PHE A 194 7.95 11.14 -7.38
CA PHE A 194 8.09 11.51 -5.97
C PHE A 194 6.95 12.43 -5.56
N PHE A 195 6.04 11.91 -4.73
CA PHE A 195 4.89 12.67 -4.23
C PHE A 195 5.26 13.44 -2.97
N TRP A 196 4.81 14.69 -2.91
CA TRP A 196 4.69 15.50 -1.71
C TRP A 196 3.22 15.77 -1.48
N MET A 197 2.70 15.41 -0.31
CA MET A 197 1.27 15.43 -0.04
C MET A 197 1.01 16.06 1.33
N HIS A 198 -0.01 16.91 1.37
CA HIS A 198 -0.66 17.34 2.60
C HIS A 198 -1.90 16.46 2.81
N THR A 199 -1.90 15.61 3.83
CA THR A 199 -3.00 14.68 4.12
C THR A 199 -3.64 15.02 5.46
N CYS A 200 -4.98 14.99 5.54
CA CYS A 200 -5.74 15.17 6.79
C CYS A 200 -6.55 13.91 7.19
N HIS A 201 -6.49 12.86 6.35
CA HIS A 201 -7.03 11.54 6.66
C HIS A 201 -5.94 10.51 6.93
N GLY A 202 -4.70 10.78 6.53
CA GLY A 202 -3.53 9.99 6.84
C GLY A 202 -3.26 9.94 8.34
N VAL A 203 -2.83 8.77 8.81
CA VAL A 203 -2.57 8.53 10.23
C VAL A 203 -1.16 7.98 10.40
N ASP A 204 -0.41 8.54 11.35
CA ASP A 204 0.85 7.95 11.81
C ASP A 204 0.58 6.59 12.48
N ILE A 205 1.06 5.54 11.84
CA ILE A 205 0.91 4.14 12.26
C ILE A 205 2.22 3.53 12.75
N ALA A 206 3.28 4.33 12.97
CA ALA A 206 4.61 3.83 13.28
C ALA A 206 4.62 2.86 14.48
N ASP A 207 3.84 3.15 15.53
CA ASP A 207 3.71 2.33 16.74
C ASP A 207 3.14 0.92 16.48
N PHE A 208 2.38 0.76 15.40
CA PHE A 208 1.68 -0.48 15.03
C PHE A 208 2.30 -1.16 13.80
N SER A 209 3.19 -0.45 13.10
CA SER A 209 3.87 -0.94 11.90
C SER A 209 4.91 -2.04 12.19
N PHE A 210 5.19 -2.85 11.19
CA PHE A 210 6.29 -3.81 11.24
C PHE A 210 7.65 -3.11 11.39
N ASN A 211 7.85 -1.97 10.71
CA ASN A 211 9.08 -1.19 10.78
C ASN A 211 8.81 0.26 11.22
N PRO A 212 8.80 0.55 12.54
CA PRO A 212 8.54 1.89 13.06
C PRO A 212 9.50 2.98 12.55
N ARG A 213 10.69 2.60 12.05
CA ARG A 213 11.68 3.56 11.52
C ARG A 213 11.27 4.16 10.18
N GLU A 214 10.28 3.58 9.50
CA GLU A 214 9.72 4.15 8.28
C GLU A 214 8.88 5.39 8.54
N GLN A 215 8.51 5.67 9.79
CA GLN A 215 7.67 6.82 10.16
C GLN A 215 6.43 6.88 9.26
N GLU A 216 5.80 5.71 9.11
CA GLU A 216 4.77 5.50 8.10
C GLU A 216 3.48 6.21 8.50
N VAL A 217 2.98 7.01 7.57
CA VAL A 217 1.65 7.60 7.62
C VAL A 217 0.82 6.89 6.56
N LEU A 218 -0.23 6.20 6.98
CA LEU A 218 -1.10 5.46 6.09
C LEU A 218 -2.32 6.29 5.71
N ILE A 219 -2.47 6.56 4.42
CA ILE A 219 -3.58 7.32 3.86
C ILE A 219 -4.68 6.35 3.39
N PRO A 220 -5.95 6.55 3.80
CA PRO A 220 -7.05 5.70 3.37
C PRO A 220 -7.45 5.94 1.90
N PRO A 221 -8.14 4.98 1.25
CA PRO A 221 -8.45 5.04 -0.20
C PRO A 221 -9.39 6.19 -0.61
N PHE A 222 -10.08 6.82 0.34
CA PHE A 222 -11.10 7.83 0.10
C PHE A 222 -10.62 9.28 0.12
N GLU A 223 -9.37 9.55 0.52
CA GLU A 223 -8.87 10.92 0.53
C GLU A 223 -8.66 11.46 -0.89
N THR A 224 -9.13 12.68 -1.13
CA THR A 224 -9.02 13.40 -2.41
C THR A 224 -7.97 14.50 -2.29
N PHE A 225 -7.12 14.60 -3.31
CA PHE A 225 -6.08 15.61 -3.42
C PHE A 225 -6.36 16.51 -4.62
N GLU A 226 -5.94 17.76 -4.54
CA GLU A 226 -5.84 18.68 -5.67
C GLU A 226 -4.37 18.89 -6.00
N VAL A 227 -4.00 18.71 -7.28
CA VAL A 227 -2.61 18.75 -7.78
C VAL A 227 -2.09 20.17 -7.98
#